data_AF-A0A946W1S3-F1
#
_entry.id   AF-A0A946W1S3-F1
#
_cell.length_a   1.000
_cell.length_b   1.000
_cell.length_c   1.000
_cell.angle_alpha   90.00
_cell.angle_beta   90.00
_cell.angle_gamma   90.00
#
_symmetry.space_group_name_H-M   'P 1'
#
loop_
_entity.id
_entity.type
_entity.pdbx_description
1 polymer ?
#
loop_
_entity_poly.entity_id
_entity_poly.type
_entity_poly.pdbx_seq_one_letter_code
_entity_poly.pdbx_strand_id
1 'polypeptide(L)'
;YEGLDQQAAQDAYQSLRDRLGGLAGKTLAGNLISRADEFCYTDPVDGSVSEQQGIRIVMQDDSRIVARLSGTGTSGATLRLYFDSYRNDPSLLAQQPKRVLEPLVTVAEELIGMRRKLQRDAPNLVT
;
A
#
# COMPACT_ATOMS: atom_id res chain seq x y z
N TYR A 1 1.08 -3.51 10.30
CA TYR A 1 1.03 -2.62 11.46
C TYR A 1 -0.25 -2.90 12.21
N GLU A 2 -0.13 -3.19 13.49
CA GLU A 2 -1.21 -3.65 14.36
C GLU A 2 -1.35 -2.73 15.57
N GLY A 3 -2.55 -2.69 16.16
CA GLY A 3 -2.86 -1.85 17.32
C GLY A 3 -2.63 -0.36 17.02
N LEU A 4 -2.97 0.09 15.81
CA LEU A 4 -2.94 1.50 15.47
C LEU A 4 -4.10 2.23 16.13
N ASP A 5 -3.89 3.50 16.47
CA ASP A 5 -5.01 4.38 16.79
C ASP A 5 -6.01 4.38 15.62
N GLN A 6 -7.27 4.16 15.95
CA GLN A 6 -8.30 3.92 14.95
C GLN A 6 -8.55 5.15 14.09
N GLN A 7 -8.71 6.31 14.72
CA GLN A 7 -9.00 7.55 14.02
C GLN A 7 -7.82 7.96 13.14
N ALA A 8 -6.60 7.93 13.68
CA ALA A 8 -5.40 8.25 12.92
C ALA A 8 -5.20 7.31 11.72
N ALA A 9 -5.46 6.01 11.89
CA ALA A 9 -5.36 5.04 10.80
C ALA A 9 -6.42 5.27 9.72
N GLN A 10 -7.66 5.55 10.11
CA GLN A 10 -8.75 5.90 9.19
C GLN A 10 -8.42 7.19 8.43
N ASP A 11 -7.97 8.24 9.11
CA ASP A 11 -7.60 9.53 8.52
C ASP A 11 -6.42 9.40 7.56
N ALA A 12 -5.39 8.62 7.92
CA ALA A 12 -4.24 8.38 7.05
C ALA A 12 -4.65 7.62 5.78
N TYR A 13 -5.50 6.60 5.92
CA TYR A 13 -6.00 5.80 4.80
C TYR A 13 -6.95 6.60 3.90
N GLN A 14 -7.86 7.38 4.48
CA GLN A 14 -8.77 8.25 3.73
C GLN A 14 -7.99 9.36 3.01
N SER A 15 -7.00 9.96 3.67
CA SER A 15 -6.12 10.94 3.04
C SER A 15 -5.33 10.35 1.86
N LEU A 16 -4.97 9.07 1.90
CA LEU A 16 -4.41 8.39 0.72
C LEU A 16 -5.46 8.22 -0.37
N ARG A 17 -6.65 7.74 -0.03
CA ARG A 17 -7.79 7.55 -0.95
C ARG A 17 -8.14 8.83 -1.70
N ASP A 18 -8.22 9.96 -1.01
CA ASP A 18 -8.59 11.26 -1.61
C ASP A 18 -7.55 11.75 -2.64
N ARG A 19 -6.29 11.30 -2.51
CA ARG A 19 -5.20 11.72 -3.41
C ARG A 19 -5.06 10.83 -4.65
N LEU A 20 -5.75 9.68 -4.72
CA LEU A 20 -5.53 8.67 -5.77
C LEU A 20 -5.59 9.25 -7.18
N GLY A 21 -6.61 10.06 -7.47
CA GLY A 21 -6.80 10.68 -8.79
C GLY A 21 -5.67 11.59 -9.25
N GLY A 22 -4.80 12.04 -8.33
CA GLY A 22 -3.65 12.89 -8.62
C GLY A 22 -2.30 12.22 -8.41
N LEU A 23 -2.23 10.88 -8.30
CA LEU A 23 -0.96 10.17 -8.11
C LEU A 23 -0.32 9.69 -9.43
N ALA A 24 -1.13 9.35 -10.43
CA ALA A 24 -0.59 8.93 -11.73
C ALA A 24 0.28 10.04 -12.34
N GLY A 25 1.46 9.67 -12.85
CA GLY A 25 2.45 10.58 -13.41
C GLY A 25 3.38 11.24 -12.38
N LYS A 26 3.19 11.01 -11.07
CA LYS A 26 4.14 11.46 -10.04
C LYS A 26 5.27 10.47 -9.86
N THR A 27 6.47 11.00 -9.60
CA THR A 27 7.64 10.22 -9.19
C THR A 27 7.86 10.37 -7.70
N LEU A 28 7.84 9.26 -6.96
CA LEU A 28 8.12 9.21 -5.52
C LEU A 28 9.26 8.23 -5.26
N ALA A 29 10.25 8.61 -4.44
CA ALA A 29 11.46 7.82 -4.19
C ALA A 29 12.09 7.20 -5.47
N GLY A 30 12.07 7.92 -6.59
CA GLY A 30 12.58 7.45 -7.89
C GLY A 30 11.65 6.53 -8.69
N ASN A 31 10.46 6.19 -8.18
CA ASN A 31 9.48 5.33 -8.86
C ASN A 31 8.35 6.18 -9.48
N LEU A 32 8.17 6.08 -10.80
CA LEU A 32 7.05 6.71 -11.49
C LEU A 32 5.77 5.90 -11.27
N ILE A 33 4.73 6.54 -10.75
CA ILE A 33 3.41 5.92 -10.56
C ILE A 33 2.67 5.91 -11.90
N SER A 34 2.33 4.73 -12.40
CA SER A 34 1.54 4.54 -13.62
C SER A 34 0.04 4.62 -13.35
N ARG A 35 -0.41 4.04 -12.22
CA ARG A 35 -1.82 4.01 -11.82
C ARG A 35 -1.96 3.99 -10.30
N ALA A 36 -2.98 4.66 -9.80
CA ALA A 36 -3.43 4.53 -8.41
C ALA A 36 -4.96 4.38 -8.39
N ASP A 37 -5.46 3.33 -7.77
CA ASP A 37 -6.89 3.06 -7.69
C ASP A 37 -7.25 2.35 -6.38
N GLU A 38 -8.54 2.16 -6.15
CA GLU A 38 -9.05 1.32 -5.08
C GLU A 38 -9.76 0.11 -5.67
N PHE A 39 -9.38 -1.08 -5.20
CA PHE A 39 -9.83 -2.32 -5.78
C PHE A 39 -11.33 -2.55 -5.54
N CYS A 40 -12.01 -2.90 -6.62
CA CYS A 40 -13.40 -3.32 -6.66
C CYS A 40 -13.50 -4.63 -7.42
N TYR A 41 -14.31 -5.56 -6.94
CA TYR A 41 -14.55 -6.85 -7.59
C TYR A 41 -16.05 -7.05 -7.79
N THR A 42 -16.44 -7.44 -8.99
CA THR A 42 -17.80 -7.87 -9.33
C THR A 42 -17.78 -9.36 -9.54
N ASP A 43 -18.53 -10.11 -8.73
CA ASP A 43 -18.59 -11.56 -8.84
C ASP A 43 -19.36 -11.96 -10.11
N PRO A 44 -18.77 -12.78 -11.01
CA PRO A 44 -19.42 -13.15 -12.26
C PRO A 44 -20.54 -14.19 -12.10
N VAL A 45 -20.70 -14.80 -10.92
CA VAL A 45 -21.73 -15.81 -10.64
C VAL A 45 -23.02 -15.15 -10.17
N ASP A 46 -22.94 -14.22 -9.22
CA ASP A 46 -24.11 -13.59 -8.60
C ASP A 46 -24.24 -12.08 -8.84
N GLY A 47 -23.24 -11.46 -9.48
CA GLY A 47 -23.22 -10.02 -9.78
C GLY A 47 -22.97 -9.13 -8.56
N SER A 48 -22.66 -9.70 -7.38
CA SER A 48 -22.37 -8.92 -6.19
C SER A 48 -21.11 -8.06 -6.38
N VAL A 49 -21.12 -6.86 -5.80
CA VAL A 49 -20.03 -5.89 -5.93
C VAL A 49 -19.38 -5.68 -4.57
N SER A 50 -18.08 -5.99 -4.49
CA SER A 50 -17.23 -5.75 -3.34
C SER A 50 -16.33 -4.54 -3.62
N GLU A 51 -16.74 -3.38 -3.12
CA GLU A 51 -15.99 -2.14 -3.23
C GLU A 51 -14.97 -1.98 -2.09
N GLN A 52 -14.03 -1.04 -2.23
CA GLN A 52 -13.08 -0.65 -1.18
C GLN A 52 -12.21 -1.79 -0.63
N GLN A 53 -11.82 -2.74 -1.49
CA GLN A 53 -11.10 -3.95 -1.09
C GLN A 53 -9.58 -3.77 -0.94
N GLY A 54 -9.09 -2.54 -1.12
CA GLY A 54 -7.70 -2.16 -0.90
C GLY A 54 -7.22 -1.14 -1.93
N ILE A 55 -6.42 -0.18 -1.47
CA ILE A 55 -5.78 0.80 -2.35
C ILE A 55 -4.59 0.15 -3.05
N ARG A 56 -4.47 0.34 -4.35
CA ARG A 56 -3.36 -0.16 -5.17
C ARG A 56 -2.62 1.01 -5.80
N ILE A 57 -1.30 1.05 -5.62
CA ILE A 57 -0.40 1.98 -6.30
C ILE A 57 0.51 1.14 -7.19
N VAL A 58 0.44 1.36 -8.49
CA VAL A 58 1.20 0.63 -9.50
C VAL A 58 2.24 1.56 -10.09
N MET A 59 3.47 1.08 -10.15
CA MET A 59 4.61 1.78 -10.73
C MET A 59 4.69 1.51 -12.23
N GLN A 60 5.56 2.23 -12.93
CA GLN A 60 5.75 2.06 -14.38
C GLN A 60 6.37 0.70 -14.75
N ASP A 61 7.14 0.08 -13.85
CA ASP A 61 7.76 -1.24 -14.05
C ASP A 61 6.86 -2.40 -13.59
N ASP A 62 5.55 -2.15 -13.45
CA ASP A 62 4.53 -3.07 -12.92
C ASP A 62 4.72 -3.50 -11.46
N SER A 63 5.73 -2.97 -10.76
CA SER A 63 5.81 -3.08 -9.29
C SER A 63 4.60 -2.42 -8.65
N ARG A 64 4.15 -2.92 -7.49
CA ARG A 64 2.94 -2.44 -6.85
C ARG A 64 3.00 -2.47 -5.34
N ILE A 65 2.29 -1.52 -4.75
CA ILE A 65 2.00 -1.42 -3.33
C ILE A 65 0.49 -1.61 -3.17
N VAL A 66 0.09 -2.50 -2.27
CA VAL A 66 -1.32 -2.67 -1.89
C VAL A 66 -1.47 -2.36 -0.40
N ALA A 67 -2.37 -1.44 -0.07
CA ALA A 67 -2.70 -1.07 1.30
C ALA A 67 -4.12 -1.52 1.65
N ARG A 68 -4.27 -2.19 2.79
CA ARG A 68 -5.58 -2.62 3.33
C ARG A 68 -5.69 -2.24 4.79
N LEU A 69 -6.73 -1.48 5.13
CA LEU A 69 -7.08 -1.16 6.51
C LEU A 69 -8.17 -2.12 6.99
N SER A 70 -7.99 -2.70 8.17
CA SER A 70 -8.92 -3.64 8.78
C SER A 70 -8.98 -3.46 10.30
N GLY A 71 -9.95 -4.10 10.94
CA GLY A 71 -9.99 -4.16 12.41
C GLY A 71 -10.28 -2.82 13.09
N THR A 72 -11.14 -1.97 12.51
CA THR A 72 -11.54 -0.69 13.12
C THR A 72 -12.56 -0.88 14.27
N GLY A 73 -12.39 -1.94 15.07
CA GLY A 73 -13.18 -2.20 16.27
C GLY A 73 -12.42 -1.78 17.54
N THR A 74 -12.83 -2.30 18.70
CA THR A 74 -12.26 -1.90 20.00
C THR A 74 -10.77 -2.22 20.20
N SER A 75 -10.18 -3.10 19.38
CA SER A 75 -8.79 -3.54 19.49
C SER A 75 -7.79 -2.68 18.68
N GLY A 76 -8.25 -1.56 18.11
CA GLY A 76 -7.42 -0.70 17.27
C GLY A 76 -7.23 -1.23 15.85
N ALA A 77 -6.82 -0.36 14.94
CA ALA A 77 -6.78 -0.68 13.52
C ALA A 77 -5.53 -1.48 13.13
N THR A 78 -5.67 -2.29 12.09
CA THR A 78 -4.58 -3.03 11.45
C THR A 78 -4.44 -2.57 10.00
N LEU A 79 -3.29 -1.96 9.69
CA LEU A 79 -2.89 -1.60 8.33
C LEU A 79 -1.92 -2.65 7.79
N ARG A 80 -2.32 -3.33 6.72
CA ARG A 80 -1.51 -4.29 5.98
C ARG A 80 -0.99 -3.65 4.71
N LEU A 81 0.31 -3.76 4.49
CA LEU A 81 0.97 -3.37 3.25
C LEU A 81 1.53 -4.60 2.57
N TYR A 82 1.32 -4.69 1.27
CA TYR A 82 1.90 -5.69 0.40
C TYR A 82 2.76 -4.99 -0.63
N PHE A 83 3.94 -5.55 -0.87
CA PHE A 83 4.90 -5.03 -1.83
C PHE A 83 5.21 -6.14 -2.82
N ASP A 84 5.13 -5.81 -4.10
CA ASP A 84 5.40 -6.73 -5.18
C ASP A 84 6.24 -5.99 -6.22
N SER A 85 7.34 -6.61 -6.61
CA SER A 85 8.32 -6.04 -7.55
C SER A 85 8.74 -7.15 -8.49
N TYR A 86 8.16 -7.17 -9.69
CA TYR A 86 8.52 -8.16 -10.70
C TYR A 86 9.96 -7.92 -11.18
N ARG A 87 10.73 -9.00 -11.27
CA ARG A 87 12.10 -9.01 -11.80
C ARG A 87 12.29 -10.26 -12.66
N ASN A 88 12.90 -10.10 -13.82
CA ASN A 88 13.27 -11.20 -14.73
C ASN A 88 14.79 -11.34 -14.91
N ASP A 89 15.57 -10.36 -14.43
CA ASP A 89 17.03 -10.40 -14.46
C ASP A 89 17.57 -11.38 -13.40
N PRO A 90 18.26 -12.47 -13.79
CA PRO A 90 18.82 -13.44 -12.84
C PRO A 90 19.75 -12.84 -11.79
N SER A 91 20.47 -11.76 -12.12
CA SER A 91 21.37 -11.09 -11.18
C SER A 91 20.61 -10.34 -10.08
N LEU A 92 19.39 -9.90 -10.37
CA LEU A 92 18.49 -9.26 -9.41
C LEU A 92 17.71 -10.29 -8.60
N LEU A 93 17.43 -11.47 -9.16
CA LEU A 93 16.75 -12.57 -8.45
C LEU A 93 17.58 -13.14 -7.29
N ALA A 94 18.92 -13.03 -7.34
CA ALA A 94 19.81 -13.44 -6.25
C ALA A 94 19.87 -12.43 -5.10
N GLN A 95 19.27 -11.24 -5.25
CA GLN A 95 19.30 -10.21 -4.21
C GLN A 95 18.32 -10.52 -3.09
N GLN A 96 18.62 -10.00 -1.89
CA GLN A 96 17.71 -10.12 -0.76
C GLN A 96 16.41 -9.33 -1.05
N PRO A 97 15.22 -9.96 -0.86
CA PRO A 97 13.94 -9.31 -1.13
C PRO A 97 13.76 -7.96 -0.45
N LYS A 98 14.23 -7.81 0.79
CA LYS A 98 14.16 -6.54 1.53
C LYS A 98 14.82 -5.39 0.78
N ARG A 99 15.98 -5.63 0.16
CA ARG A 99 16.71 -4.60 -0.60
C ARG A 99 15.98 -4.25 -1.90
N VAL A 100 15.41 -5.25 -2.57
CA VAL A 100 14.64 -5.05 -3.81
C VAL A 100 13.37 -4.25 -3.55
N LEU A 101 12.72 -4.49 -2.40
CA LEU A 101 11.45 -3.85 -2.04
C LEU A 101 11.62 -2.51 -1.30
N GLU A 102 12.81 -2.18 -0.81
CA GLU A 102 13.09 -0.95 -0.06
C GLU A 102 12.58 0.33 -0.74
N PRO A 103 12.76 0.53 -2.06
CA PRO A 103 12.21 1.71 -2.73
C PRO A 103 10.69 1.81 -2.62
N LEU A 104 9.96 0.69 -2.72
CA LEU A 104 8.50 0.67 -2.58
C LEU A 104 8.06 0.95 -1.13
N VAL A 105 8.84 0.49 -0.15
CA VAL A 105 8.61 0.82 1.27
C VAL A 105 8.73 2.32 1.48
N THR A 106 9.75 2.97 0.91
CA THR A 106 9.91 4.43 0.97
C THR A 106 8.72 5.16 0.35
N VAL A 107 8.24 4.73 -0.82
CA VAL A 107 7.03 5.30 -1.43
C VAL A 107 5.81 5.16 -0.52
N ALA A 108 5.59 3.99 0.08
CA ALA A 108 4.46 3.78 0.99
C ALA A 108 4.54 4.67 2.25
N GLU A 109 5.74 4.82 2.81
CA GLU A 109 6.00 5.72 3.94
C GLU A 109 5.68 7.18 3.60
N GLU A 110 6.09 7.67 2.43
CA GLU A 110 5.79 9.03 1.98
C GLU A 110 4.28 9.24 1.74
N LEU A 111 3.62 8.26 1.13
CA LEU A 111 2.20 8.34 0.79
C LEU A 111 1.32 8.28 2.04
N ILE A 112 1.56 7.33 2.93
CA ILE A 112 0.69 7.07 4.09
C ILE A 112 1.10 7.93 5.29
N GLY A 113 2.41 8.14 5.47
CA GLY A 113 2.97 8.85 6.61
C GLY A 113 2.99 8.01 7.88
N MET A 114 3.60 6.82 7.89
CA MET A 114 3.55 5.92 9.05
C MET A 114 4.14 6.56 10.31
N ARG A 115 5.30 7.21 10.19
CA ARG A 115 5.91 7.90 11.34
C ARG A 115 5.11 9.12 11.77
N ARG A 116 4.81 10.01 10.82
CA ARG A 116 4.20 11.33 11.11
C ARG A 116 2.74 11.26 11.53
N LYS A 117 1.96 10.35 10.95
CA LYS A 117 0.51 10.21 11.22
C LYS A 117 0.20 9.06 12.18
N LEU A 118 0.88 7.92 12.02
CA LEU A 118 0.55 6.70 12.75
C LEU A 118 1.51 6.39 13.91
N GLN A 119 2.55 7.22 14.10
CA GLN A 119 3.56 7.06 15.16
C GLN A 119 4.21 5.67 15.15
N ARG A 120 4.45 5.11 13.96
CA ARG A 120 5.12 3.82 13.78
C ARG A 120 6.39 3.97 12.96
N ASP A 121 7.51 3.53 13.53
CA ASP A 121 8.81 3.48 12.84
C ASP A 121 9.03 2.18 12.06
N ALA A 122 8.34 1.10 12.46
CA ALA A 122 8.47 -0.23 11.87
C ALA A 122 7.16 -1.03 11.98
N PRO A 123 6.93 -2.01 11.09
CA PRO A 123 5.78 -2.92 11.21
C PRO A 123 5.97 -3.93 12.36
N ASN A 124 4.88 -4.37 12.97
CA ASN A 124 4.87 -5.42 13.99
C ASN A 124 5.27 -6.80 13.43
N LEU A 125 4.95 -7.05 12.16
CA LEU A 125 5.16 -8.32 11.47
C LEU A 125 5.61 -8.05 10.03
N VAL A 126 6.57 -8.83 9.56
CA VAL A 126 7.03 -8.90 8.17
C VAL A 126 7.01 -10.37 7.74
N THR A 127 6.54 -10.63 6.53
CA THR A 127 6.48 -11.97 5.92
C THR A 127 7.15 -11.91 4.56
#